data_AF-A0A970WH36-F1
#
_entry.id   AF-A0A970WH36-F1
#
_cell.length_a   1.000
_cell.length_b   1.000
_cell.length_c   1.000
_cell.angle_alpha   90.00
_cell.angle_beta   90.00
_cell.angle_gamma   90.00
#
_symmetry.space_group_name_H-M   'P 1'
#
loop_
_entity.id
_entity.type
_entity.pdbx_description
1 polymer ?
#
loop_
_entity_poly.entity_id
_entity_poly.type
_entity_poly.pdbx_seq_one_letter_code
_entity_poly.pdbx_strand_id
1 'polypeptide(L)'
;MTMNRYAPHVYVIPEDDRDRQIADGFVLHHQVKDSRIQVVPPAGGWSKVLATFVKEYVPKLRDFKDAHVVMLIDFDDQVEGRKEQFAKEIPAEFQTRVFVVGAKRNPEALKNALKIGFEEIGRSLADDCDTDSTSYWSHEELRHNDVERQRLVQAVKPFLF
;
A
#
# COMPACT_ATOMS: atom_id res chain seq x y z
N MET A 1 14.84 4.02 13.02
CA MET A 1 15.10 2.72 13.68
C MET A 1 15.33 1.67 12.60
N THR A 2 16.14 0.64 12.83
CA THR A 2 16.34 -0.43 11.84
C THR A 2 15.25 -1.48 12.00
N MET A 3 14.45 -1.70 10.96
CA MET A 3 13.35 -2.67 10.96
C MET A 3 13.87 -4.10 11.24
N ASN A 4 13.21 -4.82 12.15
CA ASN A 4 13.51 -6.23 12.42
C ASN A 4 12.89 -7.11 11.32
N ARG A 5 13.72 -7.50 10.35
CA ARG A 5 13.30 -8.24 9.14
C ARG A 5 12.80 -9.67 9.41
N TYR A 6 13.03 -10.21 10.60
CA TYR A 6 12.54 -11.54 10.98
C TYR A 6 11.17 -11.51 11.67
N ALA A 7 10.70 -10.31 12.02
CA ALA A 7 9.39 -10.15 12.62
C ALA A 7 8.39 -9.73 11.53
N PRO A 8 7.08 -9.97 11.71
CA PRO A 8 6.07 -9.51 10.75
C PRO A 8 6.22 -8.03 10.42
N HIS A 9 6.33 -7.70 9.14
CA HIS A 9 6.53 -6.33 8.66
C HIS A 9 5.98 -6.12 7.25
N VAL A 10 5.82 -4.85 6.87
CA VAL A 10 5.26 -4.43 5.59
C VAL A 10 6.26 -3.54 4.85
N TYR A 11 6.52 -3.86 3.58
CA TYR A 11 7.17 -2.95 2.64
C TYR A 11 6.13 -2.23 1.81
N VAL A 12 6.23 -0.90 1.71
CA VAL A 12 5.38 -0.11 0.81
C VAL A 12 6.22 0.39 -0.34
N ILE A 13 5.84 0.04 -1.57
CA ILE A 13 6.50 0.45 -2.81
C ILE A 13 5.60 1.48 -3.51
N PRO A 14 5.87 2.78 -3.34
CA PRO A 14 5.12 3.83 -4.02
C PRO A 14 5.54 3.98 -5.49
N GLU A 15 4.58 4.31 -6.33
CA GLU A 15 4.81 4.67 -7.73
C GLU A 15 5.54 6.00 -7.85
N ASP A 16 5.08 7.05 -7.17
CA ASP A 16 5.68 8.38 -7.21
C ASP A 16 5.87 9.04 -5.82
N ASP A 17 6.30 10.31 -5.80
CA ASP A 17 6.54 11.05 -4.56
C ASP A 17 5.23 11.37 -3.81
N ARG A 18 4.10 11.50 -4.51
CA ARG A 18 2.78 11.79 -3.91
C ARG A 18 2.23 10.55 -3.24
N ASP A 19 2.37 9.39 -3.88
CA ASP A 19 2.10 8.09 -3.27
C ASP A 19 2.96 7.89 -2.02
N ARG A 20 4.26 8.23 -2.12
CA ARG A 20 5.17 8.17 -0.96
C ARG A 20 4.65 9.04 0.18
N GLN A 21 4.23 10.28 -0.09
CA GLN A 21 3.71 11.17 0.96
C GLN A 21 2.44 10.63 1.63
N ILE A 22 1.55 9.98 0.89
CA ILE A 22 0.38 9.28 1.48
C ILE A 22 0.86 8.13 2.37
N ALA A 23 1.79 7.31 1.88
CA ALA A 23 2.34 6.20 2.66
C ALA A 23 3.06 6.68 3.93
N ASP A 24 3.86 7.75 3.83
CA ASP A 24 4.55 8.36 4.96
C ASP A 24 3.53 8.88 5.99
N GLY A 25 2.46 9.56 5.53
CA GLY A 25 1.35 9.98 6.38
C GLY A 25 0.66 8.84 7.13
N PHE A 26 0.51 7.68 6.47
CA PHE A 26 -0.02 6.47 7.11
C PHE A 26 0.90 5.98 8.23
N VAL A 27 2.22 5.96 8.00
CA VAL A 27 3.21 5.54 9.00
C VAL A 27 3.25 6.49 10.21
N LEU A 28 2.97 7.77 10.01
CA LEU A 28 2.94 8.77 11.08
C LEU A 28 1.73 8.64 12.02
N HIS A 29 0.77 7.75 11.72
CA HIS A 29 -0.37 7.52 12.60
C HIS A 29 0.07 6.90 13.94
N HIS A 30 -0.41 7.44 15.05
CA HIS A 30 0.04 7.09 16.41
C HIS A 30 -0.13 5.62 16.81
N GLN A 31 -1.11 4.91 16.23
CA GLN A 31 -1.30 3.47 16.46
C GLN A 31 -0.43 2.59 15.55
N VAL A 32 0.13 3.16 14.48
CA VAL A 32 0.95 2.41 13.52
C VAL A 32 2.36 2.24 14.09
N LYS A 33 2.79 0.99 14.20
CA LYS A 33 4.15 0.65 14.63
C LYS A 33 5.13 0.91 13.50
N ASP A 34 5.77 2.07 13.49
CA ASP A 34 6.78 2.48 12.49
C ASP A 34 7.91 1.43 12.33
N SER A 35 8.24 0.71 13.41
CA SER A 35 9.23 -0.38 13.37
C SER A 35 8.84 -1.59 12.52
N ARG A 36 7.57 -1.70 12.09
CA ARG A 36 7.00 -2.81 11.31
C ARG A 36 6.59 -2.42 9.89
N ILE A 37 6.79 -1.18 9.49
CA ILE A 37 6.44 -0.69 8.16
C ILE A 37 7.58 0.12 7.58
N GLN A 38 7.92 -0.14 6.33
CA GLN A 38 8.97 0.56 5.62
C GLN A 38 8.46 1.05 4.26
N VAL A 39 8.36 2.37 4.11
CA VAL A 39 8.15 3.02 2.82
C VAL A 39 9.49 3.11 2.10
N VAL A 40 9.54 2.61 0.87
CA VAL A 40 10.77 2.64 0.06
C VAL A 40 10.76 3.81 -0.93
N PRO A 41 11.90 4.17 -1.52
CA PRO A 41 11.94 5.23 -2.52
C PRO A 41 10.97 4.95 -3.68
N PRO A 42 10.35 6.00 -4.25
CA PRO A 42 9.39 5.84 -5.32
C PRO A 42 10.04 5.22 -6.56
N ALA A 43 9.32 4.29 -7.20
CA ALA A 43 9.84 3.57 -8.35
C ALA A 43 9.87 4.44 -9.62
N GLY A 44 9.03 5.48 -9.70
CA GLY A 44 8.88 6.37 -10.84
C GLY A 44 8.08 5.74 -11.98
N GLY A 45 6.94 5.14 -11.64
CA GLY A 45 5.97 4.52 -12.56
C GLY A 45 5.54 3.10 -12.13
N TRP A 46 4.28 2.75 -12.31
CA TRP A 46 3.71 1.44 -11.95
C TRP A 46 4.47 0.24 -12.55
N SER A 47 4.98 0.37 -13.79
CA SER A 47 5.75 -0.70 -14.45
C SER A 47 7.08 -0.95 -13.74
N LYS A 48 7.70 0.11 -13.20
CA LYS A 48 8.90 0.02 -12.37
C LYS A 48 8.58 -0.45 -10.97
N VAL A 49 7.42 -0.13 -10.41
CA VAL A 49 6.94 -0.71 -9.14
C VAL A 49 6.94 -2.23 -9.25
N LEU A 50 6.34 -2.75 -10.32
CA LEU A 50 6.26 -4.19 -10.58
C LEU A 50 7.64 -4.80 -10.84
N ALA A 51 8.47 -4.17 -11.66
CA ALA A 51 9.83 -4.64 -11.91
C ALA A 51 10.68 -4.68 -10.62
N THR A 52 10.55 -3.67 -9.77
CA THR A 52 11.23 -3.60 -8.47
C THR A 52 10.71 -4.68 -7.54
N PHE A 53 9.39 -4.90 -7.50
CA PHE A 53 8.77 -5.98 -6.75
C PHE A 53 9.35 -7.35 -7.13
N VAL A 54 9.33 -7.69 -8.42
CA VAL A 54 9.81 -9.00 -8.91
C VAL A 54 11.32 -9.17 -8.68
N LYS A 55 12.10 -8.12 -8.91
CA LYS A 55 13.57 -8.20 -8.83
C LYS A 55 14.08 -8.20 -7.38
N GLU A 56 13.50 -7.37 -6.51
CA GLU A 56 14.05 -7.11 -5.18
C GLU A 56 13.22 -7.69 -4.04
N TYR A 57 11.90 -7.73 -4.17
CA TYR A 57 11.00 -8.13 -3.08
C TYR A 57 10.56 -9.58 -3.16
N VAL A 58 10.44 -10.17 -4.35
CA VAL A 58 10.18 -11.62 -4.48
C VAL A 58 11.26 -12.45 -3.80
N PRO A 59 12.58 -12.21 -3.99
CA PRO A 59 13.61 -12.91 -3.22
C PRO A 59 13.48 -12.68 -1.71
N LYS A 60 13.22 -11.44 -1.28
CA LYS A 60 13.02 -11.11 0.15
C LYS A 60 11.81 -11.83 0.75
N LEU A 61 10.71 -11.96 0.03
CA LEU A 61 9.50 -12.67 0.49
C LEU A 61 9.72 -14.18 0.63
N ARG A 62 10.71 -14.74 -0.08
CA ARG A 62 11.15 -16.13 0.10
C ARG A 62 11.98 -16.30 1.38
N ASP A 63 12.89 -15.36 1.62
CA ASP A 63 13.75 -15.37 2.82
C ASP A 63 12.97 -15.00 4.10
N PHE A 64 12.06 -14.04 4.01
CA PHE A 64 11.26 -13.52 5.10
C PHE A 64 9.79 -13.93 4.95
N LYS A 65 9.41 -15.01 5.64
CA LYS A 65 8.08 -15.61 5.50
C LYS A 65 6.94 -14.69 5.98
N ASP A 66 7.20 -13.88 7.01
CA ASP A 66 6.23 -12.96 7.61
C ASP A 66 6.27 -11.54 7.02
N ALA A 67 7.06 -11.34 5.96
CA ALA A 67 7.09 -10.07 5.24
C ALA A 67 5.86 -9.95 4.32
N HIS A 68 5.32 -8.74 4.25
CA HIS A 68 4.23 -8.35 3.37
C HIS A 68 4.69 -7.20 2.47
N VAL A 69 4.09 -7.09 1.29
CA VAL A 69 4.38 -6.00 0.35
C VAL A 69 3.08 -5.32 -0.06
N VAL A 70 3.07 -4.00 -0.02
CA VAL A 70 2.01 -3.15 -0.54
C VAL A 70 2.59 -2.35 -1.68
N MET A 71 2.05 -2.55 -2.88
CA MET A 71 2.36 -1.72 -4.05
C MET A 71 1.30 -0.62 -4.13
N LEU A 72 1.75 0.63 -3.99
CA LEU A 72 0.89 1.81 -4.05
C LEU A 72 1.06 2.44 -5.44
N ILE A 73 0.01 2.36 -6.27
CA ILE A 73 0.05 2.74 -7.68
C ILE A 73 -1.15 3.60 -8.10
N ASP A 74 -0.96 4.34 -9.18
CA ASP A 74 -2.04 4.99 -9.89
C ASP A 74 -2.67 4.03 -10.91
N PHE A 75 -3.99 3.92 -10.83
CA PHE A 75 -4.74 3.07 -11.74
C PHE A 75 -5.05 3.74 -13.08
N ASP A 76 -4.88 5.07 -13.22
CA ASP A 76 -5.14 5.83 -14.46
C ASP A 76 -6.54 5.56 -15.07
N ASP A 77 -7.57 5.41 -14.24
CA ASP A 77 -8.94 4.94 -14.61
C ASP A 77 -8.99 3.52 -15.21
N GLN A 78 -7.88 2.78 -15.25
CA GLN A 78 -7.74 1.40 -15.78
C GLN A 78 -7.57 0.36 -14.66
N VAL A 79 -8.41 0.45 -13.62
CA VAL A 79 -8.32 -0.40 -12.41
C VAL A 79 -8.21 -1.89 -12.74
N GLU A 80 -9.15 -2.43 -13.52
CA GLU A 80 -9.20 -3.86 -13.83
C GLU A 80 -7.98 -4.33 -14.65
N GLY A 81 -7.59 -3.55 -15.67
CA GLY A 81 -6.45 -3.88 -16.53
C GLY A 81 -5.14 -3.90 -15.77
N ARG A 82 -4.92 -2.93 -14.87
CA ARG A 82 -3.74 -2.90 -14.01
C ARG A 82 -3.77 -4.03 -13.00
N LYS A 83 -4.89 -4.28 -12.30
CA LYS A 83 -4.99 -5.42 -11.37
C LYS A 83 -4.67 -6.74 -12.05
N GLU A 84 -5.16 -6.97 -13.27
CA GLU A 84 -4.87 -8.18 -14.03
C GLU A 84 -3.38 -8.29 -14.39
N GLN A 85 -2.73 -7.20 -14.80
CA GLN A 85 -1.30 -7.19 -15.09
C GLN A 85 -0.47 -7.54 -13.85
N PHE A 86 -0.79 -6.95 -12.71
CA PHE A 86 -0.11 -7.27 -11.45
C PHE A 86 -0.37 -8.72 -11.03
N ALA A 87 -1.60 -9.21 -11.16
CA ALA A 87 -1.95 -10.59 -10.81
C ALA A 87 -1.20 -11.63 -11.66
N LYS A 88 -0.86 -11.31 -12.92
CA LYS A 88 -0.07 -12.19 -13.81
C LYS A 88 1.40 -12.28 -13.40
N GLU A 89 1.95 -11.19 -12.87
CA GLU A 89 3.37 -11.08 -12.53
C GLU A 89 3.65 -11.45 -11.06
N ILE A 90 2.66 -11.33 -10.16
CA ILE A 90 2.76 -11.77 -8.77
C ILE A 90 2.73 -13.30 -8.72
N PRO A 91 3.79 -13.97 -8.23
CA PRO A 91 3.77 -15.43 -8.07
C PRO A 91 2.64 -15.87 -7.14
N ALA A 92 1.96 -16.97 -7.48
CA ALA A 92 0.82 -17.49 -6.73
C ALA A 92 1.13 -17.72 -5.22
N GLU A 93 2.37 -18.08 -4.89
CA GLU A 93 2.87 -18.26 -3.51
C GLU A 93 2.87 -16.98 -2.65
N PHE A 94 2.79 -15.80 -3.28
CA PHE A 94 2.81 -14.50 -2.59
C PHE A 94 1.48 -13.76 -2.64
N GLN A 95 0.45 -14.29 -3.31
CA GLN A 95 -0.83 -13.59 -3.44
C GLN A 95 -1.44 -13.20 -2.08
N THR A 96 -1.26 -14.01 -1.04
CA THR A 96 -1.77 -13.73 0.31
C THR A 96 -0.97 -12.68 1.09
N ARG A 97 0.25 -12.34 0.63
CA ARG A 97 1.19 -11.43 1.31
C ARG A 97 1.46 -10.15 0.52
N VAL A 98 0.94 -10.06 -0.70
CA VAL A 98 1.17 -8.95 -1.62
C VAL A 98 -0.16 -8.30 -1.94
N PHE A 99 -0.21 -6.98 -1.81
CA PHE A 99 -1.40 -6.18 -1.99
C PHE A 99 -1.13 -5.06 -2.99
N VAL A 100 -2.12 -4.76 -3.82
CA VAL A 100 -2.06 -3.65 -4.79
C VAL A 100 -3.20 -2.69 -4.49
N VAL A 101 -2.85 -1.48 -4.09
CA VAL A 101 -3.81 -0.45 -3.69
C VAL A 101 -3.39 0.89 -4.29
N GLY A 102 -4.32 1.83 -4.40
CA GLY A 102 -3.98 3.19 -4.80
C GLY A 102 -5.15 3.95 -5.42
N ALA A 103 -4.90 5.14 -5.93
CA ALA A 103 -5.96 6.01 -6.41
C ALA A 103 -6.49 5.55 -7.77
N LYS A 104 -7.81 5.67 -7.97
CA LYS A 104 -8.46 5.29 -9.23
C LYS A 104 -7.86 6.07 -10.40
N ARG A 105 -7.74 7.39 -10.26
CA ARG A 105 -7.10 8.26 -11.25
C ARG A 105 -5.65 8.52 -10.88
N ASN A 106 -5.46 9.27 -9.79
CA ASN A 106 -4.17 9.67 -9.26
C ASN A 106 -4.34 10.29 -7.85
N PRO A 107 -3.26 10.53 -7.09
CA PRO A 107 -3.35 11.00 -5.73
C PRO A 107 -3.82 12.47 -5.69
N GLU A 108 -3.57 13.25 -6.75
CA GLU A 108 -4.04 14.64 -6.85
C GLU A 108 -5.56 14.76 -6.90
N ALA A 109 -6.23 13.86 -7.62
CA ALA A 109 -7.69 13.80 -7.68
C ALA A 109 -8.27 13.56 -6.28
N LEU A 110 -7.67 12.62 -5.55
CA LEU A 110 -8.04 12.32 -4.15
C LEU A 110 -7.82 13.54 -3.24
N LYS A 111 -6.66 14.19 -3.35
CA LYS A 111 -6.33 15.42 -2.62
C LYS A 111 -7.34 16.53 -2.88
N ASN A 112 -7.67 16.78 -4.14
CA ASN A 112 -8.61 17.83 -4.53
C ASN A 112 -10.04 17.53 -4.08
N ALA A 113 -10.44 16.26 -4.08
CA ALA A 113 -11.76 15.84 -3.62
C ALA A 113 -11.92 15.96 -2.10
N LEU A 114 -10.91 15.54 -1.33
CA LEU A 114 -10.93 15.57 0.14
C LEU A 114 -10.52 16.92 0.73
N LYS A 115 -9.87 17.78 -0.05
CA LYS A 115 -9.37 19.12 0.34
C LYS A 115 -8.40 19.11 1.54
N ILE A 116 -7.62 18.05 1.68
CA ILE A 116 -6.61 17.86 2.73
C ILE A 116 -5.24 17.53 2.11
N GLY A 117 -4.17 17.53 2.90
CA GLY A 117 -2.81 17.19 2.42
C GLY A 117 -2.62 15.70 2.11
N PHE A 118 -1.57 15.34 1.36
CA PHE A 118 -1.26 13.92 1.08
C PHE A 118 -0.94 13.13 2.35
N GLU A 119 -0.12 13.69 3.25
CA GLU A 119 0.17 13.06 4.53
C GLU A 119 -1.08 12.90 5.40
N GLU A 120 -1.98 13.89 5.36
CA GLU A 120 -3.24 13.85 6.11
C GLU A 120 -4.18 12.79 5.56
N ILE A 121 -4.24 12.61 4.23
CA ILE A 121 -4.94 11.48 3.61
C ILE A 121 -4.40 10.17 4.16
N GLY A 122 -3.07 9.98 4.14
CA GLY A 122 -2.43 8.79 4.68
C GLY A 122 -2.84 8.49 6.12
N ARG A 123 -2.79 9.51 6.97
CA ARG A 123 -3.17 9.42 8.38
C ARG A 123 -4.65 9.06 8.55
N SER A 124 -5.54 9.66 7.77
CA SER A 124 -6.97 9.35 7.77
C SER A 124 -7.27 7.93 7.29
N LEU A 125 -6.53 7.44 6.29
CA LEU A 125 -6.65 6.05 5.84
C LEU A 125 -6.17 5.05 6.90
N ALA A 126 -5.14 5.42 7.70
CA ALA A 126 -4.68 4.63 8.84
C ALA A 126 -5.70 4.61 9.97
N ASP A 127 -6.34 5.74 10.27
CA ASP A 127 -7.41 5.86 11.28
C ASP A 127 -8.63 4.99 10.91
N ASP A 128 -9.02 4.99 9.63
CA ASP A 128 -10.05 4.08 9.13
C ASP A 128 -9.68 2.60 9.34
N CYS A 129 -8.42 2.22 9.10
CA CYS A 129 -7.93 0.85 9.34
C CYS A 129 -7.92 0.48 10.83
N ASP A 130 -7.59 1.42 11.71
CA ASP A 130 -7.57 1.22 13.17
C ASP A 130 -8.98 1.02 13.73
N THR A 131 -9.89 1.91 13.36
CA THR A 131 -11.27 1.96 13.86
C THR A 131 -12.25 1.04 13.12
N ASP A 132 -11.76 0.29 12.12
CA ASP A 132 -12.58 -0.51 11.19
C ASP A 132 -13.66 0.35 10.46
N SER A 133 -13.38 1.65 10.31
CA SER A 133 -14.17 2.60 9.53
C SER A 133 -13.83 2.52 8.03
N THR A 134 -14.74 3.01 7.20
CA THR A 134 -14.53 3.11 5.75
C THR A 134 -14.77 4.54 5.23
N SER A 135 -14.69 5.55 6.10
CA SER A 135 -15.09 6.92 5.79
C SER A 135 -14.33 7.50 4.58
N TYR A 136 -13.01 7.38 4.57
CA TYR A 136 -12.15 7.81 3.46
C TYR A 136 -12.00 6.73 2.39
N TRP A 137 -11.96 5.45 2.79
CA TRP A 137 -11.89 4.33 1.84
C TRP A 137 -13.11 4.20 0.93
N SER A 138 -14.28 4.67 1.35
CA SER A 138 -15.52 4.63 0.55
C SER A 138 -15.58 5.72 -0.53
N HIS A 139 -14.58 6.62 -0.57
CA HIS A 139 -14.50 7.65 -1.60
C HIS A 139 -14.39 7.05 -3.00
N GLU A 140 -14.91 7.72 -4.03
CA GLU A 140 -14.94 7.21 -5.41
C GLU A 140 -13.55 6.79 -5.92
N GLU A 141 -12.53 7.55 -5.54
CA GLU A 141 -11.14 7.30 -5.90
C GLU A 141 -10.52 6.08 -5.19
N LEU A 142 -11.12 5.55 -4.12
CA LEU A 142 -10.55 4.47 -3.30
C LEU A 142 -11.45 3.25 -3.13
N ARG A 143 -12.76 3.37 -3.31
CA ARG A 143 -13.74 2.28 -3.07
C ARG A 143 -13.46 1.01 -3.87
N HIS A 144 -12.79 1.12 -5.00
CA HIS A 144 -12.40 -0.02 -5.83
C HIS A 144 -11.30 -0.89 -5.19
N ASN A 145 -10.62 -0.37 -4.15
CA ASN A 145 -9.67 -1.11 -3.34
C ASN A 145 -10.32 -1.90 -2.21
N ASP A 146 -11.64 -1.82 -2.00
CA ASP A 146 -12.28 -2.37 -0.79
C ASP A 146 -11.91 -3.85 -0.53
N VAL A 147 -11.94 -4.68 -1.58
CA VAL A 147 -11.53 -6.09 -1.50
C VAL A 147 -10.06 -6.23 -1.06
N GLU A 148 -9.15 -5.48 -1.66
CA GLU A 148 -7.72 -5.50 -1.30
C GLU A 148 -7.48 -4.91 0.10
N ARG A 149 -8.21 -3.86 0.47
CA ARG A 149 -8.16 -3.24 1.80
C ARG A 149 -8.56 -4.25 2.87
N GLN A 150 -9.67 -4.96 2.68
CA GLN A 150 -10.11 -5.97 3.65
C GLN A 150 -9.04 -7.06 3.84
N ARG A 151 -8.45 -7.54 2.75
CA ARG A 151 -7.35 -8.52 2.80
C ARG A 151 -6.12 -7.95 3.50
N LEU A 152 -5.76 -6.70 3.19
CA LEU A 152 -4.64 -5.99 3.82
C LEU A 152 -4.86 -5.87 5.32
N VAL A 153 -6.00 -5.33 5.76
CA VAL A 153 -6.34 -5.13 7.17
C VAL A 153 -6.31 -6.47 7.93
N GLN A 154 -6.90 -7.53 7.38
CA GLN A 154 -6.86 -8.86 8.00
C GLN A 154 -5.44 -9.41 8.17
N ALA A 155 -4.56 -9.17 7.20
CA ALA A 155 -3.18 -9.65 7.24
C ALA A 155 -2.29 -8.81 8.16
N VAL A 156 -2.40 -7.48 8.11
CA VAL A 156 -1.41 -6.57 8.72
C VAL A 156 -1.83 -5.97 10.05
N LYS A 157 -3.14 -5.77 10.30
CA LYS A 157 -3.65 -5.14 11.53
C LYS A 157 -3.12 -5.81 12.81
N PRO A 158 -3.04 -7.15 12.93
CA PRO A 158 -2.60 -7.82 14.17
C PRO A 158 -1.18 -7.48 14.64
N PHE A 159 -0.32 -6.99 13.75
CA PHE A 159 1.07 -6.67 14.08
C PHE A 159 1.47 -5.22 13.77
N LEU A 160 0.72 -4.53 12.91
CA LEU A 160 0.99 -3.16 12.50
C LEU A 160 0.29 -2.13 13.42
N PHE A 161 -0.87 -2.49 13.97
CA PHE A 161 -1.58 -1.78 15.04
C PHE A 161 -1.39 -2.58 16.33
#